data_AF-A0A914QFU8-F1
#
_entry.id   AF-A0A914QFU8-F1
#
_cell.length_a   1.000
_cell.length_b   1.000
_cell.length_c   1.000
_cell.angle_alpha   90.00
_cell.angle_beta   90.00
_cell.angle_gamma   90.00
#
_symmetry.space_group_name_H-M   'P 1'
#
loop_
_entity.id
_entity.type
_entity.pdbx_description
1 polymer ?
#
loop_
_entity_poly.entity_id
_entity_poly.type
_entity_poly.pdbx_seq_one_letter_code
_entity_poly.pdbx_strand_id
1 'polypeptide(L)'
;MFGRRPLGIRSDDEDVEASGSDEVEGVEAADEAESEVTVTGTPLEADDYENFMDVSEVHDVVAKSVRTVAADNSISGGQGHVHCNCKGRCQDKKCKCRRENRLCNTRCHDKLTCTNTYT
;
A
#
# COMPACT_ATOMS: atom_id res chain seq x y z
N MET A 1 -29.64 -36.82 -8.04
CA MET A 1 -29.98 -35.56 -8.74
C MET A 1 -29.80 -34.43 -7.74
N PHE A 2 -28.71 -33.66 -7.85
CA PHE A 2 -28.42 -32.56 -6.94
C PHE A 2 -29.19 -31.31 -7.38
N GLY A 3 -30.31 -31.02 -6.70
CA GLY A 3 -31.08 -29.80 -6.90
C GLY A 3 -30.31 -28.59 -6.36
N ARG A 4 -29.74 -27.79 -7.25
CA ARG A 4 -29.15 -26.49 -6.91
C ARG A 4 -30.28 -25.48 -6.69
N ARG A 5 -30.27 -24.81 -5.55
CA ARG A 5 -31.14 -23.65 -5.26
C ARG A 5 -30.70 -22.47 -6.16
N PRO A 6 -31.62 -21.76 -6.82
CA PRO A 6 -31.28 -20.51 -7.50
C PRO A 6 -31.11 -19.38 -6.47
N LEU A 7 -30.02 -18.62 -6.58
CA LEU A 7 -29.83 -17.35 -5.88
C LEU A 7 -30.57 -16.28 -6.69
N GLY A 8 -31.65 -15.75 -6.13
CA GLY A 8 -32.39 -14.61 -6.68
C GLY A 8 -31.52 -13.37 -6.64
N ILE A 9 -31.29 -12.78 -7.81
CA ILE A 9 -30.59 -11.52 -8.01
C ILE A 9 -31.59 -10.40 -7.70
N ARG A 10 -31.23 -9.50 -6.76
CA ARG A 10 -32.00 -8.28 -6.48
C ARG A 10 -31.76 -7.32 -7.64
N SER A 11 -32.85 -6.95 -8.30
CA SER A 11 -32.90 -5.79 -9.19
C SER A 11 -33.09 -4.53 -8.34
N ASP A 12 -32.92 -3.38 -8.98
CA ASP A 12 -33.22 -2.02 -8.51
C ASP A 12 -32.02 -1.30 -7.86
N ASP A 13 -31.42 -0.37 -8.63
CA ASP A 13 -31.13 1.02 -8.26
C ASP A 13 -30.57 1.75 -9.50
N GLU A 14 -31.48 2.39 -10.23
CA GLU A 14 -31.21 3.41 -11.27
C GLU A 14 -30.92 4.78 -10.62
N ASP A 15 -30.18 5.61 -11.38
CA ASP A 15 -30.11 7.08 -11.36
C ASP A 15 -29.45 7.83 -10.18
N VAL A 16 -28.23 8.34 -10.44
CA VAL A 16 -27.84 9.71 -10.03
C VAL A 16 -27.07 10.38 -11.18
N GLU A 17 -27.80 11.17 -11.96
CA GLU A 17 -27.26 12.24 -12.81
C GLU A 17 -26.90 13.44 -11.91
N ALA A 18 -25.69 13.97 -12.04
CA ALA A 18 -25.30 15.24 -11.45
C ALA A 18 -24.81 16.19 -12.56
N SER A 19 -25.74 17.00 -13.05
CA SER A 19 -25.47 18.20 -13.85
C SER A 19 -25.42 19.42 -12.92
N GLY A 20 -24.39 20.27 -13.05
CA GLY A 20 -24.33 21.56 -12.37
C GLY A 20 -23.18 22.42 -12.89
N SER A 21 -23.56 23.49 -13.59
CA SER A 21 -22.77 24.57 -14.20
C SER A 21 -21.96 25.40 -13.19
N ASP A 22 -20.96 26.15 -13.66
CA ASP A 22 -21.00 27.63 -13.76
C ASP A 22 -19.62 28.23 -14.07
N GLU A 23 -19.62 29.27 -14.90
CA GLU A 23 -18.47 29.92 -15.53
C GLU A 23 -18.01 31.22 -14.81
N VAL A 24 -16.68 31.48 -14.90
CA VAL A 24 -15.90 32.74 -15.08
C VAL A 24 -15.79 33.91 -14.06
N GLU A 25 -14.65 34.59 -14.23
CA GLU A 25 -14.13 35.90 -13.75
C GLU A 25 -13.49 35.91 -12.35
N GLY A 26 -12.26 36.39 -12.12
CA GLY A 26 -11.47 37.42 -12.78
C GLY A 26 -11.32 38.58 -11.78
N VAL A 27 -10.13 38.76 -11.17
CA VAL A 27 -9.78 40.00 -10.43
C VAL A 27 -8.25 40.18 -10.36
N GLU A 28 -7.83 41.14 -11.18
CA GLU A 28 -6.78 42.16 -11.08
C GLU A 28 -5.58 42.13 -10.11
N ALA A 29 -4.52 42.73 -10.66
CA ALA A 29 -3.18 42.93 -10.14
C ALA A 29 -3.08 43.92 -8.97
N ALA A 30 -2.06 43.70 -8.14
CA ALA A 30 -1.47 44.72 -7.28
C ALA A 30 0.06 44.55 -7.26
N ASP A 31 0.69 45.68 -7.01
CA ASP A 31 1.96 46.17 -7.51
C ASP A 31 3.05 46.17 -6.42
N GLU A 32 4.32 46.19 -6.87
CA GLU A 32 5.55 46.63 -6.20
C GLU A 32 5.93 46.16 -4.77
N ALA A 33 7.01 45.37 -4.71
CA ALA A 33 8.17 45.71 -3.86
C ALA A 33 9.43 45.06 -4.46
N GLU A 34 10.26 45.87 -5.13
CA GLU A 34 11.57 45.46 -5.59
C GLU A 34 12.49 45.17 -4.40
N SER A 35 12.90 43.91 -4.22
CA SER A 35 14.12 43.60 -3.49
C SER A 35 15.20 43.27 -4.52
N GLU A 36 16.16 44.17 -4.67
CA GLU A 36 17.36 43.97 -5.49
C GLU A 36 18.17 42.79 -4.91
N VAL A 37 17.92 41.58 -5.44
CA VAL A 37 18.84 40.45 -5.26
C VAL A 37 19.66 40.39 -6.53
N THR A 38 20.90 40.86 -6.44
CA THR A 38 21.88 40.75 -7.51
C THR A 38 22.24 39.28 -7.72
N VAL A 39 21.55 38.64 -8.66
CA VAL A 39 21.89 37.30 -9.15
C VAL A 39 23.17 37.44 -9.95
N THR A 40 24.31 37.16 -9.32
CA THR A 40 25.54 36.85 -10.06
C THR A 40 25.23 35.65 -10.94
N GLY A 41 25.17 35.89 -12.25
CA GLY A 41 24.83 34.87 -13.23
C GLY A 41 25.72 33.64 -13.10
N THR A 42 25.09 32.49 -12.88
CA THR A 42 25.59 31.24 -13.41
C THR A 42 24.59 30.83 -14.49
N PRO A 43 25.04 30.47 -15.71
CA PRO A 43 24.13 30.00 -16.74
C PRO A 43 23.52 28.67 -16.27
N LEU A 44 22.33 28.73 -15.68
CA LEU A 44 21.53 27.55 -15.35
C LEU A 44 20.57 27.34 -16.52
N GLU A 45 21.12 26.79 -17.61
CA GLU A 45 20.31 25.99 -18.51
C GLU A 45 20.43 24.53 -18.05
N ALA A 46 19.28 23.86 -17.92
CA ALA A 46 19.02 22.43 -17.70
C ALA A 46 18.93 21.91 -16.25
N ASP A 47 17.71 21.51 -15.85
CA ASP A 47 17.46 20.30 -15.04
C ASP A 47 16.00 19.80 -15.04
N ASP A 48 15.34 19.73 -16.19
CA ASP A 48 14.46 18.59 -16.54
C ASP A 48 15.33 17.38 -16.92
N TYR A 49 16.26 17.01 -16.04
CA TYR A 49 17.03 15.78 -16.19
C TYR A 49 16.13 14.63 -15.73
N GLU A 50 15.34 14.15 -16.67
CA GLU A 50 14.61 12.89 -16.56
C GLU A 50 15.60 11.81 -16.07
N ASN A 51 15.39 11.34 -14.84
CA ASN A 51 16.18 10.28 -14.23
C ASN A 51 15.81 8.94 -14.90
N PHE A 52 16.25 8.78 -16.15
CA PHE A 52 16.12 7.54 -16.90
C PHE A 52 16.96 6.47 -16.20
N MET A 53 16.31 5.41 -15.71
CA MET A 53 17.02 4.22 -15.26
C MET A 53 17.81 3.65 -16.44
N ASP A 54 19.12 3.50 -16.27
CA ASP A 54 19.96 2.88 -17.30
C ASP A 54 19.56 1.42 -17.49
N VAL A 55 19.43 0.98 -18.75
CA VAL A 55 18.98 -0.39 -19.06
C VAL A 55 19.94 -1.43 -18.50
N SER A 56 21.21 -1.08 -18.28
CA SER A 56 22.22 -1.97 -17.70
C SER A 56 22.11 -2.09 -16.17
N GLU A 57 21.37 -1.19 -15.49
CA GLU A 57 21.07 -1.26 -14.05
C GLU A 57 19.85 -2.17 -13.76
N VAL A 58 19.10 -2.51 -14.80
CA VAL A 58 18.05 -3.53 -14.72
C VAL A 58 18.73 -4.89 -14.52
N HIS A 59 18.78 -5.32 -13.25
CA HIS A 59 19.21 -6.66 -12.89
C HIS A 59 18.45 -7.67 -13.77
N ASP A 60 19.18 -8.59 -14.42
CA ASP A 60 18.64 -9.61 -15.32
C ASP A 60 17.26 -10.06 -14.84
N VAL A 61 16.22 -9.66 -15.57
CA VAL A 61 14.83 -9.91 -15.18
C VAL A 61 14.59 -11.39 -15.37
N VAL A 62 15.03 -12.19 -14.40
CA VAL A 62 14.70 -13.60 -14.34
C VAL A 62 13.19 -13.66 -14.33
N ALA A 63 12.62 -14.27 -15.36
CA ALA A 63 11.18 -14.42 -15.51
C ALA A 63 10.63 -15.19 -14.30
N LYS A 64 10.16 -14.46 -13.29
CA LYS A 64 9.51 -15.01 -12.11
C LYS A 64 8.01 -15.04 -12.36
N SER A 65 7.37 -16.13 -11.92
CA SER A 65 5.92 -16.19 -11.95
C SER A 65 5.31 -15.15 -11.00
N VAL A 66 4.11 -14.64 -11.31
CA VAL A 66 3.37 -13.71 -10.43
C VAL A 66 3.24 -14.29 -9.01
N ARG A 67 3.05 -15.61 -8.88
CA ARG A 67 2.96 -16.28 -7.57
C ARG A 67 4.27 -16.20 -6.79
N THR A 68 5.41 -16.34 -7.47
CA THR A 68 6.74 -16.23 -6.85
C THR A 68 6.99 -14.83 -6.36
N VAL A 69 6.72 -13.82 -7.20
CA VAL A 69 6.88 -12.42 -6.81
C VAL A 69 5.95 -12.07 -5.64
N ALA A 70 4.70 -12.52 -5.67
CA ALA A 70 3.76 -12.32 -4.56
C ALA A 70 4.22 -13.02 -3.27
N ALA A 71 4.80 -14.21 -3.36
CA ALA A 71 5.36 -14.92 -2.21
C ALA A 71 6.58 -14.19 -1.63
N ASP A 72 7.52 -13.77 -2.47
CA ASP A 72 8.73 -13.04 -2.08
C ASP A 72 8.39 -11.72 -1.35
N ASN A 73 7.35 -11.01 -1.82
CA ASN A 73 6.90 -9.75 -1.21
C ASN A 73 5.98 -9.94 0.01
N SER A 74 5.48 -11.16 0.23
CA SER A 74 4.57 -11.39 1.33
C SER A 74 5.32 -11.62 2.64
N ILE A 75 4.75 -11.11 3.73
CA ILE A 75 5.26 -11.38 5.09
C ILE A 75 5.26 -12.89 5.38
N SER A 76 4.32 -13.66 4.82
CA SER A 76 4.14 -15.10 5.10
C SER A 76 4.73 -16.05 4.06
N GLY A 77 5.37 -15.57 2.98
CA GLY A 77 5.95 -16.42 1.93
C GLY A 77 4.94 -17.04 0.96
N GLY A 78 3.77 -16.42 0.78
CA GLY A 78 2.79 -16.78 -0.24
C GLY A 78 1.39 -16.96 0.33
N GLN A 79 1.00 -18.21 0.59
CA GLN A 79 -0.37 -18.56 0.98
C GLN A 79 -0.51 -18.85 2.47
N GLY A 80 -1.55 -18.29 3.07
CA GLY A 80 -1.91 -18.50 4.47
C GLY A 80 -1.37 -17.42 5.41
N HIS A 81 -1.93 -17.42 6.62
CA HIS A 81 -1.47 -16.56 7.71
C HIS A 81 -0.52 -17.34 8.61
N VAL A 82 0.57 -16.70 9.05
CA VAL A 82 1.45 -17.31 10.05
C VAL A 82 0.76 -17.29 11.40
N HIS A 83 0.65 -18.44 12.04
CA HIS A 83 0.17 -18.56 13.41
C HIS A 83 1.14 -19.41 14.24
N CYS A 84 1.12 -19.21 15.56
CA CYS A 84 1.79 -20.10 16.50
C CYS A 84 0.82 -21.17 17.01
N ASN A 85 1.37 -22.25 17.57
CA ASN A 85 0.60 -23.32 18.24
C ASN A 85 0.75 -23.25 19.77
N CYS A 86 1.01 -22.05 20.29
CA CYS A 86 1.17 -21.84 21.73
C CYS A 86 -0.20 -21.94 22.42
N LYS A 87 -0.26 -22.69 23.53
CA LYS A 87 -1.48 -22.82 24.34
C LYS A 87 -1.66 -21.73 25.40
N GLY A 88 -0.77 -20.74 25.45
CA GLY A 88 -0.74 -19.75 26.52
C GLY A 88 0.20 -18.58 26.25
N ARG A 89 0.93 -18.15 27.28
CA ARG A 89 1.79 -16.96 27.26
C ARG A 89 2.93 -17.07 26.24
N CYS A 90 2.89 -16.25 25.20
CA CYS A 90 3.94 -16.15 24.17
C CYS A 90 5.11 -15.26 24.62
N GLN A 91 5.76 -15.60 25.75
CA GLN A 91 6.85 -14.79 26.31
C GLN A 91 8.23 -15.21 25.78
N ASP A 92 8.45 -16.51 25.61
CA ASP A 92 9.76 -17.03 25.21
C ASP A 92 9.89 -17.15 23.68
N LYS A 93 11.14 -17.32 23.21
CA LYS A 93 11.47 -17.74 21.83
C LYS A 93 10.95 -19.15 21.46
N LYS A 94 10.21 -19.80 22.36
CA LYS A 94 9.41 -21.00 22.09
C LYS A 94 8.24 -20.69 21.15
N CYS A 95 7.68 -19.47 21.23
CA CYS A 95 6.65 -19.02 20.31
C CYS A 95 7.26 -18.73 18.92
N LYS A 96 6.66 -19.30 17.87
CA LYS A 96 7.08 -19.08 16.48
C LYS A 96 7.01 -17.60 16.09
N CYS A 97 5.90 -16.92 16.42
CA CYS A 97 5.73 -15.50 16.14
C CYS A 97 6.84 -14.67 16.81
N ARG A 98 7.09 -14.88 18.11
CA ARG A 98 8.13 -14.13 18.83
C ARG A 98 9.54 -14.45 18.34
N ARG A 99 9.82 -15.69 17.93
CA ARG A 99 11.11 -16.06 17.32
C ARG A 99 11.35 -15.34 16.00
N GLU A 100 10.29 -15.16 15.20
CA GLU A 100 10.31 -14.41 13.94
C GLU A 100 10.12 -12.89 14.14
N ASN A 101 10.19 -12.40 15.39
CA ASN A 101 9.97 -10.99 15.77
C ASN A 101 8.60 -10.43 15.31
N ARG A 102 7.56 -11.26 15.34
CA ARG A 102 6.18 -10.91 14.98
C ARG A 102 5.24 -11.02 16.17
N LEU A 103 4.18 -10.22 16.15
CA LEU A 103 3.10 -10.26 17.13
C LEU A 103 2.06 -11.34 16.77
N CYS A 104 1.45 -11.94 17.78
CA CYS A 104 0.36 -12.88 17.62
C CYS A 104 -0.91 -12.15 17.19
N ASN A 105 -1.63 -12.71 16.22
CA ASN A 105 -2.95 -12.23 15.79
C ASN A 105 -4.09 -13.05 16.43
N THR A 106 -5.34 -12.74 16.07
CA THR A 106 -6.54 -13.51 16.48
C THR A 106 -6.54 -14.97 16.03
N ARG A 107 -5.74 -15.33 15.02
CA ARG A 107 -5.67 -16.69 14.47
C ARG A 107 -4.72 -17.61 15.24
N CYS A 108 -3.89 -17.06 16.14
CA CYS A 108 -2.97 -17.86 16.94
C CYS A 108 -3.65 -18.59 18.10
N HIS A 109 -4.49 -17.87 18.83
CA HIS A 109 -5.25 -18.31 20.01
C HIS A 109 -6.24 -17.19 20.34
N ASP A 110 -7.23 -17.47 21.17
CA ASP A 110 -8.34 -16.54 21.52
C ASP A 110 -7.93 -15.39 22.46
N LYS A 111 -6.79 -14.73 22.19
CA LYS A 111 -6.11 -13.59 22.85
C LYS A 111 -5.94 -13.61 24.38
N LEU A 112 -6.80 -14.29 25.14
CA LEU A 112 -7.03 -14.11 26.58
C LEU A 112 -5.78 -14.34 27.44
N THR A 113 -4.87 -15.20 26.99
CA THR A 113 -3.67 -15.60 27.74
C THR A 113 -2.37 -15.21 27.06
N CYS A 114 -2.42 -14.45 25.96
CA CYS A 114 -1.25 -14.11 25.19
C CYS A 114 -0.69 -12.74 25.57
N THR A 115 0.62 -12.71 25.78
CA THR A 115 1.37 -11.51 26.13
C THR A 115 2.09 -10.88 24.94
N ASN A 116 1.97 -11.48 23.75
CA ASN A 116 2.65 -11.05 22.53
C ASN A 116 1.63 -10.54 21.51
N THR A 117 0.78 -9.61 21.92
CA THR A 117 -0.22 -8.97 21.06
C THR A 117 0.00 -7.46 21.07
N TYR A 118 -0.66 -6.73 20.18
CA TYR A 118 -0.84 -5.29 20.34
C TYR A 118 -1.59 -5.07 21.65
N THR A 119 -0.97 -4.36 22.58
CA THR A 119 -1.54 -3.93 23.87
C THR A 119 -2.14 -2.56 23.73
#